data_AF-A0A956EZE4-F1
#
_entry.id   AF-A0A956EZE4-F1
#
_cell.length_a   1.000
_cell.length_b   1.000
_cell.length_c   1.000
_cell.angle_alpha   90.00
_cell.angle_beta   90.00
_cell.angle_gamma   90.00
#
_symmetry.space_group_name_H-M   'P 1'
#
loop_
_entity.id
_entity.type
_entity.pdbx_description
1 polymer ?
#
loop_
_entity_poly.entity_id
_entity_poly.type
_entity_poly.pdbx_seq_one_letter_code
_entity_poly.pdbx_strand_id
1 'polypeptide(L)'
;ELLHFAIPSPRSPYGVPRWIGNLLSVLGSREMEEVNYLYFENKSVPPLALLVSGGKLNDAAVPRIERFVEENLKGKGAFHRMLILEADGPGTGDGARAKIELHPLTSAQQQDALFSAYDERNIDKVGSAFRLPKLLRGESKDFNRATAESALHFAEDQVFQPERAEFDFLMNRQLLADMGIRFWKFRSQTVDTRDPGRKAEMVERLVRVGVLTPEEARQLAGDIFNTEFRRLGDDWTKRPITLTLAGLQTQVVDLENAPKPVAQRLALMKDARFLVQLREQLRTEEEQLASERLTEARNEPEADTFRVPQAEWQAWFGGEG
;
A
#
# COMPACT_ATOMS: atom_id res chain seq x y z
N GLU A 1 -24.62 -4.41 12.10
CA GLU A 1 -23.52 -5.13 12.79
C GLU A 1 -22.18 -4.49 12.45
N LEU A 2 -21.15 -4.70 13.27
CA LEU A 2 -19.82 -4.10 13.12
C LEU A 2 -18.75 -5.21 13.19
N LEU A 3 -17.81 -5.18 12.24
CA LEU A 3 -16.67 -6.08 12.19
C LEU A 3 -15.40 -5.31 12.58
N HIS A 4 -14.66 -5.79 13.58
CA HIS A 4 -13.48 -5.12 14.11
C HIS A 4 -12.21 -5.89 13.74
N PHE A 5 -11.35 -5.27 12.94
CA PHE A 5 -10.00 -5.78 12.65
C PHE A 5 -9.01 -5.25 13.69
N ALA A 6 -8.60 -6.11 14.62
CA ALA A 6 -7.67 -5.75 15.68
C ALA A 6 -6.46 -6.67 15.69
N ILE A 7 -5.30 -6.07 15.98
CA ILE A 7 -4.08 -6.81 16.30
C ILE A 7 -4.22 -7.29 17.76
N PRO A 8 -4.27 -8.60 18.02
CA PRO A 8 -4.54 -9.11 19.35
C PRO A 8 -3.46 -8.68 20.35
N SER A 9 -3.89 -8.22 21.53
CA SER A 9 -3.02 -7.85 22.63
C SER A 9 -3.50 -8.53 23.90
N PRO A 10 -2.61 -9.14 24.71
CA PRO A 10 -3.00 -9.75 25.98
C PRO A 10 -3.38 -8.71 27.04
N ARG A 11 -3.09 -7.42 26.82
CA ARG A 11 -3.25 -6.35 27.82
C ARG A 11 -4.51 -5.51 27.62
N SER A 12 -5.14 -5.57 26.46
CA SER A 12 -6.27 -4.72 26.13
C SER A 12 -7.30 -5.52 25.31
N PRO A 13 -8.61 -5.30 25.54
CA PRO A 13 -9.65 -5.83 24.65
C PRO A 13 -9.60 -5.18 23.26
N TYR A 14 -8.89 -4.06 23.11
CA TYR A 14 -8.67 -3.38 21.84
C TYR A 14 -7.33 -3.75 21.21
N GLY A 15 -7.29 -3.65 19.88
CA GLY A 15 -6.06 -3.82 19.13
C GLY A 15 -5.01 -2.77 19.49
N VAL A 16 -3.75 -3.18 19.54
CA VAL A 16 -2.63 -2.28 19.81
C VAL A 16 -1.90 -1.94 18.51
N PRO A 17 -1.63 -0.65 18.21
CA PRO A 17 -0.88 -0.26 17.02
C PRO A 17 0.54 -0.83 17.03
N ARG A 18 1.02 -1.31 15.86
CA ARG A 18 2.36 -1.91 15.72
C ARG A 18 3.50 -0.98 16.12
N TRP A 19 3.33 0.33 15.89
CA TRP A 19 4.34 1.35 16.15
C TRP A 19 4.39 1.80 17.61
N ILE A 20 3.52 1.31 18.51
CA ILE A 20 3.45 1.78 19.91
C ILE A 20 4.79 1.64 20.65
N GLY A 21 5.56 0.59 20.37
CA GLY A 21 6.88 0.37 20.97
C GLY A 21 7.93 1.41 20.52
N ASN A 22 7.65 2.13 19.44
CA ASN A 22 8.48 3.18 18.87
C ASN A 22 7.93 4.58 19.14
N LEU A 23 6.97 4.74 20.05
CA LEU A 23 6.35 6.03 20.37
C LEU A 23 7.39 7.12 20.68
N LEU A 24 8.41 6.82 21.49
CA LEU A 24 9.46 7.78 21.85
C LEU A 24 10.29 8.23 20.63
N SER A 25 10.47 7.36 19.63
CA SER A 25 11.18 7.73 18.40
C SER A 25 10.35 8.69 17.56
N VAL A 26 9.02 8.49 17.48
CA VAL A 26 8.11 9.39 16.76
C VAL A 26 8.04 10.76 17.45
N LEU A 27 7.90 10.77 18.78
CA LEU A 27 7.91 12.01 19.56
C LEU A 27 9.26 12.73 19.43
N GLY A 28 10.37 11.99 19.50
CA GLY A 28 11.70 12.55 19.28
C GLY A 28 11.87 13.20 17.91
N SER A 29 11.42 12.53 16.83
CA SER A 29 11.43 13.11 15.48
C SER A 29 10.61 14.40 15.39
N ARG A 30 9.42 14.43 16.00
CA ARG A 30 8.61 15.65 16.06
C ARG A 30 9.31 16.80 16.79
N GLU A 31 9.83 16.57 17.99
CA GLU A 31 10.51 17.62 18.77
C GLU A 31 11.73 18.18 18.03
N MET A 32 12.46 17.33 17.30
CA MET A 32 13.59 17.78 16.49
C MET A 32 13.17 18.60 15.28
N GLU A 33 12.09 18.21 14.59
CA GLU A 33 11.51 19.02 13.52
C GLU A 33 11.05 20.38 14.05
N GLU A 34 10.41 20.41 15.22
CA GLU A 34 9.99 21.64 15.89
C GLU A 34 11.21 22.50 16.27
N VAL A 35 12.26 21.92 16.85
CA VAL A 35 13.51 22.64 17.18
C VAL A 35 14.18 23.18 15.91
N ASN A 36 14.24 22.41 14.82
CA ASN A 36 14.78 22.87 13.54
C ASN A 36 13.94 23.97 12.92
N TYR A 37 12.62 23.87 13.00
CA TYR A 37 11.71 24.91 12.52
C TYR A 37 11.88 26.22 13.31
N LEU A 38 11.85 26.12 14.65
CA LEU A 38 12.08 27.24 15.56
C LEU A 38 13.48 27.83 15.40
N TYR A 39 14.48 27.01 15.06
CA TYR A 39 15.81 27.48 14.72
C TYR A 39 15.77 28.46 13.55
N PHE A 40 15.10 28.11 12.45
CA PHE A 40 15.01 28.98 11.28
C PHE A 40 14.12 30.21 11.49
N GLU A 41 13.14 30.14 12.41
CA GLU A 41 12.23 31.25 12.70
C GLU A 41 12.82 32.24 13.73
N ASN A 42 13.40 31.73 14.81
CA ASN A 42 13.73 32.50 16.01
C ASN A 42 15.23 32.63 16.30
N LYS A 43 16.10 31.80 15.71
CA LYS A 43 17.52 31.86 16.02
C LYS A 43 18.24 32.88 15.16
N SER A 44 18.78 33.89 15.83
CA SER A 44 19.89 34.67 15.31
C SER A 44 20.89 34.91 16.42
N VAL A 45 21.92 34.07 16.45
CA VAL A 45 23.20 34.52 17.01
C VAL A 45 23.79 35.42 15.94
N PRO A 46 24.00 36.73 16.21
CA PRO A 46 24.59 37.63 15.23
C PRO A 46 25.93 37.02 14.78
N PRO A 47 26.22 36.90 13.48
CA PRO A 47 27.45 36.26 13.01
C PRO A 47 28.72 36.99 13.48
N LEU A 48 28.59 38.27 13.83
CA LEU A 48 29.69 39.15 14.22
C LEU A 48 29.24 40.11 15.31
N ALA A 49 30.10 40.28 16.33
CA ALA A 49 30.01 41.37 17.29
C ALA A 49 31.17 42.36 17.07
N LEU A 50 30.85 43.64 16.93
CA LEU A 50 31.79 44.75 16.88
C LEU A 50 31.89 45.35 18.29
N LEU A 51 33.00 45.12 18.98
CA LEU A 51 33.27 45.66 20.30
C LEU A 51 34.14 46.91 20.19
N VAL A 52 33.65 48.06 20.64
CA VAL A 52 34.44 49.29 20.73
C VAL A 52 34.96 49.42 22.16
N SER A 53 36.26 49.19 22.35
CA SER A 53 36.92 49.19 23.66
C SER A 53 37.46 50.58 24.00
N GLY A 54 37.23 51.05 25.24
CA GLY A 54 37.69 52.37 25.69
C GLY A 54 36.89 52.99 26.85
N GLY A 55 35.86 52.32 27.35
CA GLY A 55 34.98 52.82 28.42
C GLY A 55 34.28 51.70 29.19
N LYS A 56 33.43 52.06 30.16
CA LYS A 56 32.56 51.11 30.88
C LYS A 56 31.22 51.02 30.18
N LEU A 57 30.62 49.82 30.14
CA LEU A 57 29.24 49.67 29.67
C LEU A 57 28.30 50.42 30.63
N ASN A 58 27.41 51.24 30.10
CA ASN A 58 26.37 51.89 30.92
C ASN A 58 25.32 50.84 31.33
N ASP A 59 24.76 50.94 32.54
CA ASP A 59 23.68 50.05 33.01
C ASP A 59 22.44 50.09 32.09
N ALA A 60 22.24 51.20 31.37
CA ALA A 60 21.20 51.33 30.34
C ALA A 60 21.46 50.53 29.05
N ALA A 61 22.69 50.03 28.83
CA ALA A 61 23.05 49.29 27.61
C ALA A 61 22.51 47.86 27.62
N VAL A 62 22.42 47.20 28.79
CA VAL A 62 21.89 45.83 28.93
C VAL A 62 20.45 45.71 28.39
N PRO A 63 19.47 46.52 28.84
CA PRO A 63 18.11 46.47 28.32
C PRO A 63 17.97 46.97 26.87
N ARG A 64 19.02 47.59 26.31
CA ARG A 64 19.09 48.00 24.90
C ARG A 64 19.57 46.85 24.03
N ILE A 65 20.53 46.06 24.51
CA ILE A 65 20.99 44.83 23.88
C ILE A 65 19.86 43.80 23.87
N GLU A 66 19.13 43.63 24.98
CA GLU A 66 17.99 42.72 25.07
C GLU A 66 16.90 43.07 24.04
N ARG A 67 16.48 44.34 23.97
CA ARG A 67 15.53 44.80 22.94
C ARG A 67 16.05 44.62 21.52
N PHE A 68 17.33 44.88 21.28
CA PHE A 68 17.92 44.66 19.96
C PHE A 68 17.91 43.17 19.57
N VAL A 69 18.17 42.27 20.51
CA VAL A 69 18.08 40.82 20.29
C VAL A 69 16.65 40.38 20.02
N GLU A 70 15.68 40.91 20.75
CA GLU A 70 14.27 40.50 20.62
C GLU A 70 13.60 41.04 19.36
N GLU A 71 13.84 42.29 19.00
CA GLU A 71 13.14 42.98 17.90
C GLU A 71 13.88 42.89 16.56
N ASN A 72 15.21 42.91 16.59
CA ASN A 72 16.02 43.17 15.39
C ASN A 72 16.82 41.97 14.90
N LEU A 73 16.92 40.91 15.70
CA LEU A 73 17.64 39.69 15.37
C LEU A 73 16.71 38.55 14.94
N LYS A 74 15.42 38.55 15.30
CA LYS A 74 14.51 37.45 14.89
C LYS A 74 14.15 37.51 13.40
N GLY A 75 14.01 36.34 12.78
CA GLY A 75 13.48 36.17 11.42
C GLY A 75 14.52 36.25 10.28
N LYS A 76 14.08 35.79 9.09
CA LYS A 76 14.93 35.62 7.89
C LYS A 76 15.64 36.90 7.42
N GLY A 77 15.03 38.06 7.60
CA GLY A 77 15.60 39.36 7.19
C GLY A 77 16.78 39.83 8.05
N ALA A 78 16.97 39.23 9.23
CA ALA A 78 18.00 39.62 10.20
C ALA A 78 19.24 38.70 10.19
N PHE A 79 19.30 37.72 9.29
CA PHE A 79 20.30 36.64 9.27
C PHE A 79 21.77 37.13 9.18
N HIS A 80 22.01 38.32 8.62
CA HIS A 80 23.33 38.93 8.51
C HIS A 80 23.53 40.20 9.36
N ARG A 81 22.64 40.46 10.32
CA ARG A 81 22.77 41.66 11.17
C ARG A 81 23.90 41.48 12.19
N MET A 82 24.75 42.50 12.27
CA MET A 82 25.87 42.55 13.20
C MET A 82 25.44 43.22 14.51
N LEU A 83 25.95 42.73 15.64
CA LEU A 83 25.77 43.38 16.93
C LEU A 83 26.88 44.42 17.12
N ILE A 84 26.50 45.68 17.33
CA ILE A 84 27.45 46.77 17.58
C ILE A 84 27.36 47.16 19.04
N LEU A 85 28.48 47.11 19.75
CA LEU A 85 28.60 47.50 21.14
C LEU A 85 29.50 48.74 21.24
N GLU A 86 28.88 49.87 21.50
CA GLU A 86 29.56 51.14 21.79
C GLU A 86 29.83 51.26 23.29
N ALA A 87 31.04 51.66 23.67
CA ALA A 87 31.39 52.03 25.04
C ALA A 87 31.54 53.54 25.11
N ASP A 88 30.91 54.16 26.12
CA ASP A 88 31.03 55.60 26.34
C ASP A 88 32.36 55.90 27.04
N GLY A 89 33.16 56.77 26.43
CA GLY A 89 34.48 57.14 26.92
C GLY A 89 34.40 58.28 27.94
N PRO A 90 35.30 58.36 28.93
CA PRO A 90 35.38 59.54 29.79
C PRO A 90 35.70 60.78 28.94
N GLY A 91 34.88 61.83 29.07
CA GLY A 91 34.79 62.95 28.13
C GLY A 91 36.10 63.68 27.80
N THR A 92 36.14 64.21 26.57
CA THR A 92 36.97 65.33 26.05
C THR A 92 38.31 65.61 26.76
N GLY A 93 39.14 64.58 26.87
CA GLY A 93 40.56 64.68 27.21
C GLY A 93 41.37 63.93 26.16
N ASP A 94 42.24 64.66 25.47
CA ASP A 94 43.09 64.22 24.36
C ASP A 94 43.82 62.89 24.68
N GLY A 95 43.52 61.81 23.94
CA GLY A 95 44.33 60.59 23.92
C GLY A 95 43.66 59.22 24.09
N ALA A 96 42.35 59.12 24.39
CA ALA A 96 41.70 57.81 24.52
C ALA A 96 41.40 57.19 23.14
N ARG A 97 42.37 56.48 22.54
CA ARG A 97 42.16 55.71 21.30
C ARG A 97 41.16 54.58 21.55
N ALA A 98 39.95 54.71 20.98
CA ALA A 98 38.99 53.62 20.94
C ALA A 98 39.56 52.43 20.15
N LYS A 99 39.64 51.25 20.78
CA LYS A 99 40.11 50.02 20.15
C LYS A 99 38.92 49.22 19.65
N ILE A 100 38.75 49.13 18.34
CA ILE A 100 37.66 48.37 17.70
C ILE A 100 38.12 46.92 17.53
N GLU A 101 37.39 45.97 18.12
CA GLU A 101 37.61 44.52 17.99
C GLU A 101 36.42 43.84 17.31
N LEU A 102 36.70 42.96 16.37
CA LEU A 102 35.72 42.16 15.65
C LEU A 102 35.78 40.73 16.18
N HIS A 103 34.72 40.29 16.87
CA HIS A 103 34.62 38.93 17.40
C HIS A 103 33.62 38.11 16.57
N PRO A 104 34.07 37.09 15.81
CA PRO A 104 33.16 36.20 15.10
C PRO A 104 32.44 35.29 16.10
N LEU A 105 31.11 35.24 16.02
CA LEU A 105 30.26 34.41 16.89
C LEU A 105 29.74 33.16 16.16
N THR A 106 30.30 32.87 14.99
CA THR A 106 29.94 31.71 14.15
C THR A 106 30.19 30.37 14.84
N SER A 107 31.09 30.30 15.83
CA SER A 107 31.32 29.09 16.63
C SER A 107 30.17 28.75 17.59
N ALA A 108 29.33 29.73 17.94
CA ALA A 108 28.12 29.52 18.75
C ALA A 108 26.87 29.20 17.87
N GLN A 109 26.99 29.31 16.55
CA GLN A 109 25.96 28.83 15.63
C GLN A 109 26.01 27.30 15.60
N GLN A 110 24.85 26.65 15.68
CA GLN A 110 24.83 25.19 15.55
C GLN A 110 25.03 24.87 14.07
N GLN A 111 25.74 23.78 13.81
CA GLN A 111 25.91 23.28 12.46
C GLN A 111 24.56 22.79 11.92
N ASP A 112 24.33 23.05 10.63
CA ASP A 112 23.17 22.52 9.92
C ASP A 112 23.12 20.99 10.07
N ALA A 113 21.89 20.46 10.21
CA ALA A 113 21.61 19.03 10.31
C ALA A 113 22.02 18.32 11.64
N LEU A 114 22.03 19.04 12.77
CA LEU A 114 22.37 18.51 14.12
C LEU A 114 21.62 17.21 14.52
N PHE A 115 20.53 16.87 13.84
CA PHE A 115 19.67 15.74 14.15
C PHE A 115 19.37 14.80 12.98
N SER A 116 19.95 15.02 11.81
CA SER A 116 19.62 14.25 10.59
C SER A 116 19.86 12.74 10.77
N ALA A 117 21.00 12.35 11.35
CA ALA A 117 21.32 10.95 11.58
C ALA A 117 20.43 10.27 12.64
N TYR A 118 19.92 11.02 13.62
CA TYR A 118 19.00 10.48 14.61
C TYR A 118 17.59 10.33 14.01
N ASP A 119 17.16 11.28 13.16
CA ASP A 119 15.89 11.16 12.44
C ASP A 119 15.89 9.99 11.44
N GLU A 120 16.96 9.82 10.67
CA GLU A 120 17.11 8.67 9.75
C GLU A 120 17.02 7.33 10.50
N ARG A 121 17.64 7.23 11.68
CA ARG A 121 17.55 6.04 12.54
C ARG A 121 16.13 5.84 13.10
N ASN A 122 15.42 6.91 13.44
CA ASN A 122 14.04 6.81 13.90
C ASN A 122 13.10 6.35 12.78
N ILE A 123 13.27 6.86 11.56
CA ILE A 123 12.53 6.43 10.37
C ILE A 123 12.73 4.92 10.16
N ASP A 124 13.97 4.42 10.26
CA ASP A 124 14.28 2.99 10.16
C ASP A 124 13.70 2.17 11.30
N LYS A 125 13.75 2.67 12.54
CA LYS A 125 13.15 1.99 13.69
C LYS A 125 11.64 1.87 13.54
N VAL A 126 10.95 2.94 13.12
CA VAL A 126 9.51 2.92 12.84
C VAL A 126 9.20 1.96 11.68
N GLY A 127 9.94 2.03 10.57
CA GLY A 127 9.77 1.14 9.42
C GLY A 127 9.97 -0.34 9.78
N SER A 128 10.94 -0.63 10.64
CA SER A 128 11.23 -2.00 11.12
C SER A 128 10.09 -2.60 11.95
N ALA A 129 9.29 -1.79 12.66
CA ALA A 129 8.12 -2.28 13.39
C ALA A 129 7.02 -2.82 12.46
N PHE A 130 6.92 -2.28 11.24
CA PHE A 130 6.06 -2.81 10.18
C PHE A 130 6.74 -3.88 9.33
N ARG A 131 8.03 -4.16 9.59
CA ARG A 131 8.88 -5.09 8.81
C ARG A 131 8.94 -4.71 7.32
N LEU A 132 8.81 -3.41 7.03
CA LEU A 132 8.82 -2.90 5.67
C LEU A 132 10.24 -2.44 5.27
N PRO A 133 10.77 -2.91 4.12
CA PRO A 133 11.99 -2.38 3.54
C PRO A 133 11.88 -0.88 3.25
N LYS A 134 13.04 -0.20 3.26
CA LYS A 134 13.18 1.23 2.87
C LYS A 134 12.53 1.54 1.51
N LEU A 135 12.68 0.63 0.55
CA LEU A 135 12.11 0.74 -0.79
C LEU A 135 10.59 0.98 -0.77
N LEU A 136 9.84 0.24 0.06
CA LEU A 136 8.39 0.39 0.16
C LEU A 136 7.95 1.62 0.96
N ARG A 137 8.88 2.25 1.68
CA ARG A 137 8.66 3.50 2.41
C ARG A 137 8.89 4.75 1.54
N GLY A 138 9.24 4.57 0.26
CA GLY A 138 9.55 5.67 -0.65
C GLY A 138 10.98 6.18 -0.55
N GLU A 139 11.85 5.52 0.22
CA GLU A 139 13.28 5.85 0.26
C GLU A 139 13.99 5.09 -0.87
N SER A 140 14.56 5.82 -1.84
CA SER A 140 15.15 5.25 -3.06
C SER A 140 16.69 5.20 -3.06
N LYS A 141 17.35 5.31 -1.90
CA LYS A 141 18.81 5.32 -1.83
C LYS A 141 19.39 3.95 -2.24
N ASP A 142 20.22 3.95 -3.29
CA ASP A 142 21.18 2.89 -3.65
C ASP A 142 20.64 1.45 -3.77
N PHE A 143 19.44 1.25 -4.28
CA PHE A 143 18.94 -0.10 -4.58
C PHE A 143 19.37 -0.58 -5.97
N ASN A 144 20.18 -1.64 -6.01
CA ASN A 144 20.31 -2.46 -7.21
C ASN A 144 18.99 -3.22 -7.46
N ARG A 145 18.65 -3.51 -8.72
CA ARG A 145 17.45 -4.27 -9.11
C ARG A 145 17.32 -5.59 -8.33
N ALA A 146 18.41 -6.35 -8.23
CA ALA A 146 18.40 -7.63 -7.51
C ALA A 146 18.11 -7.46 -6.00
N THR A 147 18.64 -6.40 -5.39
CA THR A 147 18.37 -6.07 -3.98
C THR A 147 16.93 -5.61 -3.78
N ALA A 148 16.41 -4.82 -4.72
CA ALA A 148 15.01 -4.37 -4.72
C ALA A 148 14.04 -5.55 -4.85
N GLU A 149 14.24 -6.45 -5.81
CA GLU A 149 13.44 -7.66 -6.00
C GLU A 149 13.48 -8.56 -4.75
N SER A 150 14.67 -8.76 -4.17
CA SER A 150 14.82 -9.54 -2.94
C SER A 150 14.08 -8.92 -1.75
N ALA A 151 14.14 -7.59 -1.61
CA ALA A 151 13.44 -6.86 -0.55
C ALA A 151 11.92 -6.92 -0.72
N LEU A 152 11.42 -6.80 -1.96
CA LEU A 152 9.99 -6.95 -2.27
C LEU A 152 9.50 -8.37 -1.98
N HIS A 153 10.25 -9.39 -2.39
CA HIS A 153 9.94 -10.79 -2.07
C HIS A 153 9.92 -11.05 -0.57
N PHE A 154 10.92 -10.55 0.17
CA PHE A 154 10.96 -10.69 1.61
C PHE A 154 9.75 -10.03 2.29
N ALA A 155 9.37 -8.82 1.87
CA ALA A 155 8.20 -8.13 2.41
C ALA A 155 6.90 -8.86 2.08
N GLU A 156 6.78 -9.38 0.87
CA GLU A 156 5.62 -10.15 0.42
C GLU A 156 5.44 -11.42 1.26
N ASP A 157 6.49 -12.23 1.38
CA ASP A 157 6.43 -13.53 2.07
C ASP A 157 6.26 -13.38 3.59
N GLN A 158 6.87 -12.36 4.21
CA GLN A 158 6.91 -12.20 5.67
C GLN A 158 5.81 -11.30 6.24
N VAL A 159 5.29 -10.37 5.44
CA VAL A 159 4.34 -9.35 5.91
C VAL A 159 3.04 -9.47 5.14
N PHE A 160 3.05 -9.25 3.83
CA PHE A 160 1.79 -9.09 3.10
C PHE A 160 1.01 -10.40 2.95
N GLN A 161 1.68 -11.52 2.71
CA GLN A 161 1.03 -12.82 2.56
C GLN A 161 0.35 -13.28 3.86
N PRO A 162 1.00 -13.24 5.05
CA PRO A 162 0.34 -13.54 6.31
C PRO A 162 -0.85 -12.63 6.62
N GLU A 163 -0.72 -11.32 6.42
CA GLU A 163 -1.79 -10.35 6.73
C GLU A 163 -2.99 -10.54 5.80
N ARG A 164 -2.75 -10.82 4.50
CA ARG A 164 -3.82 -11.18 3.57
C ARG A 164 -4.49 -12.49 3.94
N ALA A 165 -3.73 -13.49 4.38
CA ALA A 165 -4.30 -14.77 4.80
C ALA A 165 -5.17 -14.63 6.06
N GLU A 166 -4.77 -13.79 7.01
CA GLU A 166 -5.56 -13.46 8.21
C GLU A 166 -6.86 -12.73 7.83
N PHE A 167 -6.77 -11.74 6.94
CA PHE A 167 -7.94 -11.03 6.41
C PHE A 167 -8.89 -11.98 5.67
N ASP A 168 -8.37 -12.79 4.75
CA ASP A 168 -9.14 -13.79 4.01
C ASP A 168 -9.79 -14.81 4.96
N PHE A 169 -9.08 -15.22 6.00
CA PHE A 169 -9.61 -16.13 7.01
C PHE A 169 -10.81 -15.52 7.71
N LEU A 170 -10.71 -14.28 8.16
CA LEU A 170 -11.78 -13.58 8.87
C LEU A 170 -13.00 -13.39 7.96
N MET A 171 -12.80 -12.99 6.70
CA MET A 171 -13.86 -12.84 5.71
C MET A 171 -14.58 -14.17 5.43
N ASN A 172 -13.84 -15.27 5.28
CA ASN A 172 -14.42 -16.59 5.04
C ASN A 172 -15.11 -17.18 6.27
N ARG A 173 -14.52 -17.00 7.44
CA ARG A 173 -14.97 -17.64 8.68
C ARG A 173 -16.15 -16.92 9.31
N GLN A 174 -16.16 -15.59 9.24
CA GLN A 174 -17.15 -14.76 9.91
C GLN A 174 -18.17 -14.22 8.90
N LEU A 175 -17.74 -13.41 7.93
CA LEU A 175 -18.67 -12.73 7.02
C LEU A 175 -19.43 -13.69 6.10
N LEU A 176 -18.71 -14.51 5.34
CA LEU A 176 -19.33 -15.44 4.38
C LEU A 176 -20.21 -16.49 5.08
N ALA A 177 -19.77 -16.95 6.26
CA ALA A 177 -20.52 -17.90 7.07
C ALA A 177 -21.84 -17.31 7.58
N ASP A 178 -21.82 -16.07 8.05
CA ASP A 178 -23.00 -15.37 8.56
C ASP A 178 -23.99 -15.01 7.45
N MET A 179 -23.48 -14.67 6.25
CA MET A 179 -24.29 -14.52 5.04
C MET A 179 -24.84 -15.84 4.47
N GLY A 180 -24.48 -16.99 5.04
CA GLY A 180 -24.92 -18.31 4.57
C GLY A 180 -24.28 -18.79 3.26
N ILE A 181 -23.19 -18.15 2.82
CA ILE A 181 -22.50 -18.46 1.58
C ILE A 181 -21.53 -19.63 1.83
N ARG A 182 -21.84 -20.82 1.29
CA ARG A 182 -21.09 -22.07 1.57
C ARG A 182 -20.13 -22.54 0.47
N PHE A 183 -20.40 -22.19 -0.78
CA PHE A 183 -19.66 -22.74 -1.93
C PHE A 183 -18.61 -21.78 -2.50
N TRP A 184 -18.50 -20.58 -1.91
CA TRP A 184 -17.57 -19.55 -2.35
C TRP A 184 -16.54 -19.30 -1.27
N LYS A 185 -15.29 -19.11 -1.70
CA LYS A 185 -14.19 -18.73 -0.83
C LYS A 185 -13.65 -17.39 -1.30
N PHE A 186 -13.65 -16.41 -0.42
CA PHE A 186 -12.93 -15.17 -0.63
C PHE A 186 -11.42 -15.43 -0.60
N ARG A 187 -10.71 -14.95 -1.60
CA ARG A 187 -9.25 -14.96 -1.68
C ARG A 187 -8.79 -13.61 -2.18
N SER A 188 -7.93 -12.96 -1.42
CA SER A 188 -7.26 -11.74 -1.85
C SER A 188 -6.29 -12.05 -2.98
N GLN A 189 -6.31 -11.22 -4.02
CA GLN A 189 -5.34 -11.32 -5.09
C GLN A 189 -3.95 -10.89 -4.59
N THR A 190 -2.92 -11.59 -5.06
CA THR A 190 -1.53 -11.25 -4.77
C THR A 190 -0.94 -10.54 -5.98
N VAL A 191 0.03 -9.66 -5.74
CA VAL A 191 0.90 -9.21 -6.83
C VAL A 191 1.78 -10.40 -7.18
N ASP A 192 1.91 -10.74 -8.47
CA ASP A 192 2.88 -11.77 -8.87
C ASP A 192 4.29 -11.19 -8.74
N THR A 193 4.85 -11.28 -7.53
CA THR A 193 6.21 -10.82 -7.24
C THR A 193 7.26 -11.73 -7.89
N ARG A 194 6.88 -12.92 -8.36
CA ARG A 194 7.80 -13.93 -8.89
C ARG A 194 8.21 -13.58 -10.32
N ASP A 195 9.49 -13.78 -10.64
CA ASP A 195 10.02 -13.59 -11.99
C ASP A 195 9.25 -14.41 -13.05
N PRO A 196 8.50 -13.77 -13.96
CA PRO A 196 7.80 -14.48 -15.02
C PRO A 196 8.78 -15.22 -15.94
N GLY A 197 10.00 -14.69 -16.10
CA GLY A 197 11.06 -15.32 -16.88
C GLY A 197 11.50 -16.67 -16.33
N ARG A 198 11.75 -16.77 -15.01
CA ARG A 198 12.14 -18.04 -14.37
C ARG A 198 11.01 -19.08 -14.43
N LYS A 199 9.75 -18.66 -14.24
CA LYS A 199 8.59 -19.54 -14.40
C LYS A 199 8.47 -20.05 -15.83
N ALA A 200 8.62 -19.19 -16.82
CA ALA A 200 8.56 -19.58 -18.23
C ALA A 200 9.66 -20.60 -18.56
N GLU A 201 10.89 -20.39 -18.09
CA GLU A 201 12.00 -21.34 -18.27
C GLU A 201 11.72 -22.69 -17.60
N MET A 202 11.16 -22.69 -16.38
CA MET A 202 10.76 -23.93 -15.71
C MET A 202 9.67 -24.68 -16.47
N VAL A 203 8.63 -23.97 -16.92
CA VAL A 203 7.53 -24.55 -17.71
C VAL A 203 8.07 -25.11 -19.02
N GLU A 204 8.93 -24.39 -19.72
CA GLU A 204 9.57 -24.85 -20.95
C GLU A 204 10.35 -26.16 -20.73
N ARG A 205 11.16 -26.23 -19.66
CA ARG A 205 11.90 -27.44 -19.29
C ARG A 205 10.95 -28.62 -19.02
N LEU A 206 9.87 -28.41 -18.28
CA LEU A 206 8.89 -29.45 -17.95
C LEU A 206 8.12 -29.94 -19.18
N VAL A 207 7.75 -29.02 -20.09
CA VAL A 207 7.11 -29.35 -21.38
C VAL A 207 8.07 -30.14 -22.26
N ARG A 208 9.36 -29.75 -22.32
CA ARG A 208 10.38 -30.43 -23.13
C ARG A 208 10.66 -31.86 -22.66
N VAL A 209 10.68 -32.10 -21.35
CA VAL A 209 10.84 -33.47 -20.79
C VAL A 209 9.54 -34.28 -20.96
N GLY A 210 8.41 -33.63 -21.26
CA GLY A 210 7.13 -34.31 -21.47
C GLY A 210 6.48 -34.79 -20.17
N VAL A 211 6.79 -34.15 -19.04
CA VAL A 211 6.18 -34.46 -17.73
C VAL A 211 4.89 -33.67 -17.54
N LEU A 212 4.84 -32.44 -18.03
CA LEU A 212 3.72 -31.53 -17.79
C LEU A 212 2.50 -31.90 -18.65
N THR A 213 1.36 -32.11 -17.99
CA THR A 213 0.07 -32.30 -18.68
C THR A 213 -0.59 -30.97 -19.03
N PRO A 214 -1.45 -30.90 -20.08
CA PRO A 214 -2.22 -29.70 -20.40
C PRO A 214 -3.08 -29.17 -19.23
N GLU A 215 -3.60 -30.07 -18.38
CA GLU A 215 -4.37 -29.68 -17.20
C GLU A 215 -3.50 -28.94 -16.17
N GLU A 216 -2.35 -29.50 -15.80
CA GLU A 216 -1.38 -28.88 -14.89
C GLU A 216 -0.82 -27.58 -15.47
N ALA A 217 -0.56 -27.54 -16.78
CA ALA A 217 -0.13 -26.32 -17.47
C ALA A 217 -1.18 -25.20 -17.37
N ARG A 218 -2.47 -25.51 -17.48
CA ARG A 218 -3.55 -24.53 -17.29
C ARG A 218 -3.66 -24.08 -15.83
N GLN A 219 -3.40 -24.96 -14.86
CA GLN A 219 -3.34 -24.57 -13.45
C GLN A 219 -2.18 -23.58 -13.21
N LEU A 220 -0.98 -23.89 -13.70
CA LEU A 220 0.18 -23.00 -13.64
C LEU A 220 -0.06 -21.67 -14.36
N ALA A 221 -0.69 -21.70 -15.54
CA ALA A 221 -1.08 -20.50 -16.25
C ALA A 221 -2.09 -19.66 -15.45
N GLY A 222 -3.02 -20.31 -14.74
CA GLY A 222 -4.00 -19.63 -13.89
C GLY A 222 -3.32 -18.83 -12.78
N ASP A 223 -2.28 -19.40 -12.17
CA ASP A 223 -1.46 -18.73 -11.17
C ASP A 223 -0.66 -17.54 -11.76
N ILE A 224 -0.21 -17.63 -13.01
CA ILE A 224 0.55 -16.57 -13.69
C ILE A 224 -0.36 -15.42 -14.11
N PHE A 225 -1.51 -15.74 -14.71
CA PHE A 225 -2.45 -14.73 -15.21
C PHE A 225 -3.40 -14.22 -14.12
N ASN A 226 -3.36 -14.81 -12.93
CA ASN A 226 -4.29 -14.54 -11.83
C ASN A 226 -5.76 -14.70 -12.28
N THR A 227 -6.01 -15.68 -13.15
CA THR A 227 -7.31 -15.95 -13.76
C THR A 227 -7.66 -17.42 -13.60
N GLU A 228 -8.85 -17.72 -13.09
CA GLU A 228 -9.29 -19.10 -12.98
C GLU A 228 -9.71 -19.64 -14.36
N PHE A 229 -8.97 -20.63 -14.85
CA PHE A 229 -9.34 -21.35 -16.06
C PHE A 229 -10.32 -22.49 -15.75
N ARG A 230 -11.35 -22.65 -16.58
CA ARG A 230 -12.26 -23.81 -16.51
C ARG A 230 -11.47 -25.11 -16.59
N ARG A 231 -11.78 -26.05 -15.70
CA ARG A 231 -11.25 -27.42 -15.73
C ARG A 231 -11.84 -28.17 -16.93
N LEU A 232 -10.95 -28.77 -17.72
CA LEU A 232 -11.31 -29.64 -18.84
C LEU A 232 -11.27 -31.08 -18.32
N GLY A 233 -12.36 -31.83 -18.47
CA GLY A 233 -12.47 -33.20 -17.94
C GLY A 233 -11.98 -34.29 -18.90
N ASP A 234 -11.56 -33.91 -20.10
CA ASP A 234 -11.24 -34.81 -21.19
C ASP A 234 -9.96 -35.63 -20.91
N ASP A 235 -9.87 -36.85 -21.43
CA ASP A 235 -8.72 -37.72 -21.16
C ASP A 235 -7.41 -37.27 -21.83
N TRP A 236 -7.50 -36.43 -22.87
CA TRP A 236 -6.32 -35.86 -23.52
C TRP A 236 -5.63 -34.80 -22.66
N THR A 237 -6.34 -34.14 -21.73
CA THR A 237 -5.74 -33.12 -20.85
C THR A 237 -4.97 -33.70 -19.68
N LYS A 238 -5.23 -34.97 -19.35
CA LYS A 238 -4.57 -35.71 -18.26
C LYS A 238 -3.29 -36.42 -18.72
N ARG A 239 -2.96 -36.34 -20.00
CA ARG A 239 -1.78 -36.98 -20.59
C ARG A 239 -0.83 -35.92 -21.15
N PRO A 240 0.50 -36.11 -21.03
CA PRO A 240 1.45 -35.27 -21.74
C PRO A 240 1.15 -35.21 -23.24
N ILE A 241 1.34 -34.03 -23.85
CA ILE A 241 1.06 -33.81 -25.27
C ILE A 241 1.89 -34.76 -26.16
N THR A 242 3.14 -35.04 -25.76
CA THR A 242 4.03 -35.98 -26.45
C THR A 242 3.43 -37.38 -26.55
N LEU A 243 2.83 -37.89 -25.48
CA LEU A 243 2.16 -39.20 -25.46
C LEU A 243 0.84 -39.18 -26.22
N THR A 244 0.12 -38.06 -26.17
CA THR A 244 -1.14 -37.90 -26.92
C THR A 244 -0.89 -37.88 -28.42
N LEU A 245 0.14 -37.18 -28.88
CA LEU A 245 0.56 -37.17 -30.29
C LEU A 245 1.11 -38.52 -30.74
N ALA A 246 1.92 -39.19 -29.91
CA ALA A 246 2.42 -40.53 -30.22
C ALA A 246 1.27 -41.57 -30.31
N GLY A 247 0.29 -41.48 -29.41
CA GLY A 247 -0.91 -42.31 -29.41
C GLY A 247 -1.79 -42.09 -30.64
N LEU A 248 -1.93 -40.84 -31.09
CA LEU A 248 -2.62 -40.52 -32.36
C LEU A 248 -1.88 -41.10 -33.57
N GLN A 249 -0.54 -41.07 -33.58
CA GLN A 249 0.26 -41.68 -34.66
C GLN A 249 0.17 -43.21 -34.68
N THR A 250 0.04 -43.86 -33.51
CA THR A 250 -0.12 -45.32 -33.42
C THR A 250 -1.55 -45.77 -33.72
N GLN A 251 -2.58 -45.01 -33.30
CA GLN A 251 -3.99 -45.31 -33.58
C GLN A 251 -4.39 -45.18 -35.06
N VAL A 252 -3.59 -44.48 -35.88
CA VAL A 252 -3.82 -44.48 -37.35
C VAL A 252 -3.63 -45.89 -37.96
N VAL A 253 -2.95 -46.81 -37.27
CA VAL A 253 -2.77 -48.21 -37.73
C VAL A 253 -4.00 -49.08 -37.42
N ASP A 254 -4.83 -48.73 -36.44
CA ASP A 254 -6.00 -49.54 -36.01
C ASP A 254 -7.34 -49.14 -36.67
N LEU A 255 -7.33 -48.20 -37.63
CA LEU A 255 -8.53 -47.77 -38.35
C LEU A 255 -9.03 -48.78 -39.41
N GLU A 256 -8.33 -49.90 -39.64
CA GLU A 256 -8.76 -50.92 -40.61
C GLU A 256 -9.89 -51.83 -40.12
N ASN A 257 -10.21 -51.86 -38.81
CA ASN A 257 -11.24 -52.75 -38.23
C ASN A 257 -12.45 -52.03 -37.61
N ALA A 258 -12.79 -50.82 -38.05
CA ALA A 258 -14.05 -50.16 -37.68
C ALA A 258 -15.17 -50.45 -38.69
N PRO A 259 -16.42 -50.72 -38.25
CA PRO A 259 -17.55 -50.93 -39.16
C PRO A 259 -17.83 -49.69 -40.02
N LYS A 260 -18.13 -49.90 -41.30
CA LYS A 260 -18.13 -48.91 -42.40
C LYS A 260 -18.80 -47.53 -42.08
N PRO A 261 -18.23 -46.40 -42.59
CA PRO A 261 -18.50 -45.03 -42.14
C PRO A 261 -19.85 -44.38 -42.53
N VAL A 262 -20.75 -45.09 -43.22
CA VAL A 262 -21.98 -44.48 -43.75
C VAL A 262 -23.10 -44.43 -42.70
N ALA A 263 -23.21 -45.46 -41.84
CA ALA A 263 -24.25 -45.50 -40.81
C ALA A 263 -23.99 -44.50 -39.67
N GLN A 264 -22.72 -44.32 -39.29
CA GLN A 264 -22.34 -43.43 -38.18
C GLN A 264 -22.45 -41.95 -38.56
N ARG A 265 -22.12 -41.58 -39.81
CA ARG A 265 -22.36 -40.21 -40.34
C ARG A 265 -23.83 -39.83 -40.32
N LEU A 266 -24.71 -40.77 -40.64
CA LEU A 266 -26.15 -40.51 -40.71
C LEU A 266 -26.79 -40.37 -39.32
N ALA A 267 -26.27 -41.11 -38.33
CA ALA A 267 -26.62 -40.94 -36.92
C ALA A 267 -26.13 -39.58 -36.38
N LEU A 268 -24.85 -39.25 -36.59
CA LEU A 268 -24.26 -37.96 -36.18
C LEU A 268 -24.97 -36.75 -36.81
N MET A 269 -25.41 -36.86 -38.07
CA MET A 269 -26.17 -35.80 -38.74
C MET A 269 -27.59 -35.63 -38.17
N LYS A 270 -28.21 -36.72 -37.69
CA LYS A 270 -29.51 -36.64 -37.01
C LYS A 270 -29.34 -35.98 -35.63
N ASP A 271 -28.31 -36.37 -34.89
CA ASP A 271 -28.02 -35.80 -33.56
C ASP A 271 -27.65 -34.31 -33.66
N ALA A 272 -26.86 -33.92 -34.67
CA ALA A 272 -26.52 -32.52 -34.91
C ALA A 272 -27.76 -31.67 -35.25
N ARG A 273 -28.69 -32.20 -36.06
CA ARG A 273 -29.95 -31.50 -36.37
C ARG A 273 -30.84 -31.36 -35.15
N PHE A 274 -30.91 -32.40 -34.32
CA PHE A 274 -31.65 -32.35 -33.05
C PHE A 274 -31.09 -31.28 -32.11
N LEU A 275 -29.77 -31.18 -31.97
CA LEU A 275 -29.14 -30.15 -31.14
C LEU A 275 -29.36 -28.72 -31.67
N VAL A 276 -29.39 -28.53 -32.98
CA VAL A 276 -29.71 -27.23 -33.59
C VAL A 276 -31.18 -26.86 -33.31
N GLN A 277 -32.11 -27.81 -33.45
CA GLN A 277 -33.52 -27.59 -33.11
C GLN A 277 -33.72 -27.26 -31.63
N LEU A 278 -33.04 -27.98 -30.73
CA LEU A 278 -33.11 -27.73 -29.30
C LEU A 278 -32.59 -26.34 -28.93
N ARG A 279 -31.52 -25.89 -29.60
CA ARG A 279 -30.98 -24.53 -29.42
C ARG A 279 -31.97 -23.46 -29.88
N GLU A 280 -32.64 -23.65 -31.01
CA GLU A 280 -33.66 -22.72 -31.50
C GLU A 280 -34.86 -22.67 -30.54
N GLN A 281 -35.29 -23.80 -30.02
CA GLN A 281 -36.38 -23.88 -29.02
C GLN A 281 -36.03 -23.16 -27.72
N LEU A 282 -34.84 -23.38 -27.17
CA LEU A 282 -34.38 -22.67 -25.96
C LEU A 282 -34.32 -21.16 -26.16
N ARG A 283 -33.85 -20.71 -27.33
CA ARG A 283 -33.80 -19.28 -27.65
C ARG A 283 -35.20 -18.66 -27.71
N THR A 284 -36.16 -19.38 -28.29
CA THR A 284 -37.56 -18.90 -28.31
C THR A 284 -38.21 -18.87 -26.93
N GLU A 285 -37.90 -19.83 -26.06
CA GLU A 285 -38.38 -19.80 -24.66
C GLU A 285 -37.75 -18.65 -23.86
N GLU A 286 -36.46 -18.38 -24.04
CA GLU A 286 -35.79 -17.24 -23.40
C GLU A 286 -36.39 -15.90 -23.85
N GLU A 287 -36.70 -15.75 -25.15
CA GLU A 287 -37.36 -14.56 -25.70
C GLU A 287 -38.79 -14.41 -25.17
N GLN A 288 -39.54 -15.51 -25.02
CA GLN A 288 -40.87 -15.52 -24.41
C GLN A 288 -40.82 -15.11 -22.93
N LEU A 289 -39.96 -15.73 -22.13
CA LEU A 289 -39.78 -15.40 -20.71
C LEU A 289 -39.33 -13.95 -20.51
N ALA A 290 -38.47 -13.44 -21.40
CA ALA A 290 -38.05 -12.03 -21.35
C ALA A 290 -39.23 -11.09 -21.64
N SER A 291 -40.09 -11.44 -22.60
CA SER A 291 -41.29 -10.66 -22.90
C SER A 291 -42.31 -10.70 -21.76
N GLU A 292 -42.54 -11.87 -21.15
CA GLU A 292 -43.42 -12.06 -19.99
C GLU A 292 -42.94 -11.22 -18.80
N ARG A 293 -41.66 -11.31 -18.44
CA ARG A 293 -41.06 -10.49 -17.38
C ARG A 293 -41.20 -9.00 -17.63
N LEU A 294 -41.08 -8.57 -18.89
CA LEU A 294 -41.23 -7.17 -19.26
C LEU A 294 -42.69 -6.71 -19.19
N THR A 295 -43.65 -7.60 -19.47
CA THR A 295 -45.08 -7.33 -19.25
C THR A 295 -45.46 -7.33 -17.77
N GLU A 296 -44.90 -8.23 -16.96
CA GLU A 296 -45.08 -8.25 -15.51
C GLU A 296 -44.51 -6.98 -14.88
N ALA A 297 -43.28 -6.59 -15.23
CA ALA A 297 -42.67 -5.34 -14.75
C ALA A 297 -43.42 -4.07 -15.18
N ARG A 298 -44.20 -4.13 -16.26
CA ARG A 298 -45.07 -3.02 -16.70
C ARG A 298 -46.44 -3.01 -16.00
N ASN A 299 -46.90 -4.17 -15.54
CA ASN A 299 -48.17 -4.35 -14.86
C ASN A 299 -48.04 -4.30 -13.34
N GLU A 300 -46.82 -4.30 -12.79
CA GLU A 300 -46.59 -3.94 -11.40
C GLU A 300 -47.06 -2.49 -11.18
N PRO A 301 -48.01 -2.24 -10.25
CA PRO A 301 -48.38 -0.87 -9.91
C PRO A 301 -47.14 -0.15 -9.34
N GLU A 302 -46.93 1.11 -9.74
CA GLU A 302 -45.89 1.96 -9.16
C GLU A 302 -45.92 1.83 -7.64
N ALA A 303 -44.78 1.51 -7.03
CA ALA A 303 -44.67 1.21 -5.61
C ALA A 303 -45.40 2.29 -4.77
N ASP A 304 -46.53 1.89 -4.16
CA ASP A 304 -47.30 2.76 -3.28
C ASP A 304 -46.37 3.23 -2.16
N THR A 305 -46.00 4.50 -2.21
CA THR A 305 -45.13 5.12 -1.22
C THR A 305 -45.95 5.36 0.04
N PHE A 306 -46.05 4.35 0.90
CA PHE A 306 -46.71 4.49 2.20
C PHE A 306 -45.87 5.38 3.10
N ARG A 307 -46.36 6.59 3.40
CA ARG A 307 -45.79 7.43 4.45
C ARG A 307 -46.16 6.84 5.81
N VAL A 308 -45.13 6.37 6.54
CA VAL A 308 -45.28 5.86 7.90
C VAL A 308 -45.80 6.97 8.82
N PRO A 309 -46.88 6.74 9.61
CA PRO A 309 -47.37 7.69 10.59
C PRO A 309 -46.29 8.06 11.60
N GLN A 310 -46.22 9.35 11.93
CA GLN A 310 -45.11 9.93 12.71
C GLN A 310 -44.99 9.33 14.13
N ALA A 311 -46.08 8.80 14.69
CA ALA A 311 -46.09 8.12 15.98
C ALA A 311 -45.36 6.76 15.94
N GLU A 312 -45.51 5.98 14.86
CA GLU A 312 -44.80 4.71 14.68
C GLU A 312 -43.32 4.95 14.39
N TRP A 313 -43.01 6.00 13.62
CA TRP A 313 -41.63 6.41 13.36
C TRP A 313 -40.90 6.79 14.66
N GLN A 314 -41.56 7.51 15.57
CA GLN A 314 -40.99 7.82 16.88
C GLN A 314 -40.94 6.62 17.83
N ALA A 315 -41.84 5.64 17.73
CA ALA A 315 -41.69 4.41 18.49
C ALA A 315 -40.46 3.59 18.06
N TRP A 316 -40.11 3.62 16.78
CA TRP A 316 -38.96 2.89 16.24
C TRP A 316 -37.63 3.60 16.47
N PHE A 317 -37.62 4.94 16.41
CA PHE A 317 -36.37 5.72 16.43
C PHE A 317 -36.30 6.77 17.55
N GLY A 318 -37.34 6.90 18.37
CA GLY A 318 -37.44 7.83 19.49
C GLY A 318 -37.40 7.09 20.83
N GLY A 319 -36.30 6.40 21.11
CA GLY A 319 -35.93 6.04 22.47
C GLY A 319 -34.83 6.98 22.95
N GLU A 320 -35.13 7.77 23.98
CA GLU A 320 -34.19 8.65 24.68
C GLU A 320 -32.96 7.88 25.20
N GLY A 321 -31.78 8.46 24.95
CA GLY A 321 -30.46 7.96 25.33
C GLY A 321 -29.38 8.55 24.44
#